data_AF-A0A0F4J3A3-F1
#
_entry.id   AF-A0A0F4J3A3-F1
#
_cell.length_a   1.000
_cell.length_b   1.000
_cell.length_c   1.000
_cell.angle_alpha   90.00
_cell.angle_beta   90.00
_cell.angle_gamma   90.00
#
_symmetry.space_group_name_H-M   'P 1'
#
loop_
_entity.id
_entity.type
_entity.pdbx_description
1 polymer ?
#
loop_
_entity_poly.entity_id
_entity_poly.type
_entity_poly.pdbx_seq_one_letter_code
_entity_poly.pdbx_strand_id
1 'polypeptide(L)'
;MKSTHRRNATATGALLAAAALLTVGVQAGSASAQPGGSANAAAPKGQPVRNPGALPAQLTPSQRADLIAKAQATTAATAKELGLGAQEKLVVRDVVKDQDGTTHTRYERTYEGLPVLGGDLVVNRTAADRTQSVSKASNAQLQGISTAAPADAPAAASAKALDAAKAAGSKADKADAAPRKIIWMAKGVPTLAYETVIGGLQDDGTPNQLHVITDAKTGAKLHQWQGIETGVGNTHYSGQVTLGTSKSGSNFVLTDTGRGGHKTYNLNHGTSGTGSLFSQTTDTWGNGANSNAATAGADAAYGAGVTWDFYKNVFGRAGIRGDGVAAYSRVHYGNAYVNAFWDDSCFCMTYGDGTNNNDPLTSLDVAGHEMSHGVTAATAGLEYSAESGGLNEATSDIMGTSVEFYANNPSDPGDYL
;
A
#
# COMPACT_ATOMS: atom_id res chain seq x y z
N MET A 1 -49.79 -51.19 -42.00
CA MET A 1 -50.65 -50.04 -42.39
C MET A 1 -50.42 -48.92 -41.38
N LYS A 2 -49.88 -47.78 -41.87
CA LYS A 2 -50.02 -46.36 -41.43
C LYS A 2 -49.75 -46.01 -39.95
N SER A 3 -49.05 -44.96 -39.56
CA SER A 3 -48.32 -43.88 -40.27
C SER A 3 -47.44 -43.16 -39.23
N THR A 4 -46.23 -42.79 -39.66
CA THR A 4 -45.33 -41.80 -39.05
C THR A 4 -45.91 -40.38 -39.08
N HIS A 5 -45.41 -39.47 -38.22
CA HIS A 5 -45.04 -38.13 -38.66
C HIS A 5 -43.92 -37.49 -37.80
N ARG A 6 -42.78 -37.23 -38.45
CA ARG A 6 -41.89 -36.09 -38.20
C ARG A 6 -42.52 -34.83 -38.82
N ARG A 7 -42.22 -33.64 -38.28
CA ARG A 7 -41.58 -32.54 -39.05
C ARG A 7 -41.18 -31.34 -38.20
N ASN A 8 -39.94 -30.93 -38.45
CA ASN A 8 -39.31 -29.63 -38.24
C ASN A 8 -40.13 -28.47 -38.84
N ALA A 9 -39.95 -27.24 -38.34
CA ALA A 9 -39.17 -26.20 -39.04
C ALA A 9 -39.51 -24.74 -38.59
N THR A 10 -38.42 -23.99 -38.35
CA THR A 10 -38.12 -22.60 -38.79
C THR A 10 -38.93 -21.38 -38.29
N ALA A 11 -38.25 -20.59 -37.46
CA ALA A 11 -37.83 -19.19 -37.61
C ALA A 11 -38.47 -18.29 -38.69
N THR A 12 -38.95 -17.11 -38.27
CA THR A 12 -38.69 -15.70 -38.73
C THR A 12 -39.75 -14.84 -37.99
N GLY A 13 -39.55 -13.66 -37.41
CA GLY A 13 -38.62 -12.57 -37.63
C GLY A 13 -39.44 -11.26 -37.73
N ALA A 14 -38.98 -10.18 -37.09
CA ALA A 14 -39.30 -8.75 -37.38
C ALA A 14 -40.74 -8.23 -37.08
N LEU A 15 -41.03 -6.98 -36.68
CA LEU A 15 -40.31 -5.73 -36.45
C LEU A 15 -41.29 -4.70 -35.79
N LEU A 16 -40.76 -3.77 -34.99
CA LEU A 16 -41.16 -2.35 -34.74
C LEU A 16 -42.60 -1.90 -34.37
N ALA A 17 -42.71 -1.14 -33.27
CA ALA A 17 -43.31 0.20 -33.16
C ALA A 17 -43.00 0.77 -31.74
N ALA A 18 -42.11 1.74 -31.56
CA ALA A 18 -42.25 3.19 -31.74
C ALA A 18 -43.03 3.93 -30.62
N ALA A 19 -42.27 4.79 -29.92
CA ALA A 19 -42.61 6.09 -29.33
C ALA A 19 -43.48 6.20 -28.05
N ALA A 20 -42.85 6.68 -26.98
CA ALA A 20 -43.33 7.85 -26.22
C ALA A 20 -42.17 8.49 -25.42
N LEU A 21 -41.50 9.47 -26.02
CA LEU A 21 -40.70 10.46 -25.32
C LEU A 21 -41.66 11.45 -24.65
N LEU A 22 -41.69 11.45 -23.31
CA LEU A 22 -42.24 12.55 -22.53
C LEU A 22 -41.07 13.39 -21.99
N THR A 23 -40.81 14.47 -22.70
CA THR A 23 -39.99 15.58 -22.21
C THR A 23 -40.73 16.28 -21.08
N VAL A 24 -40.29 16.10 -19.85
CA VAL A 24 -40.56 17.05 -18.76
C VAL A 24 -39.26 17.81 -18.52
N GLY A 25 -39.20 19.02 -19.07
CA GLY A 25 -38.12 19.95 -18.77
C GLY A 25 -38.24 20.41 -17.31
N VAL A 26 -37.24 20.06 -16.50
CA VAL A 26 -36.93 20.79 -15.29
C VAL A 26 -35.52 21.33 -15.47
N GLN A 27 -35.41 22.64 -15.65
CA GLN A 27 -34.14 23.36 -15.54
C GLN A 27 -33.62 23.17 -14.11
N ALA A 28 -32.68 22.24 -13.92
CA ALA A 28 -31.81 22.28 -12.76
C ALA A 28 -30.76 23.37 -13.02
N GLY A 29 -30.96 24.54 -12.42
CA GLY A 29 -29.99 25.63 -12.47
C GLY A 29 -28.63 25.14 -11.95
N SER A 30 -27.57 25.54 -12.64
CA SER A 30 -26.20 25.37 -12.19
C SER A 30 -26.06 26.02 -10.81
N ALA A 31 -25.74 25.23 -9.79
CA ALA A 31 -25.29 25.76 -8.52
C ALA A 31 -23.88 26.37 -8.72
N SER A 32 -23.84 27.63 -9.14
CA SER A 32 -22.64 28.45 -8.99
C SER A 32 -22.48 28.80 -7.52
N ALA A 33 -21.43 28.28 -6.89
CA ALA A 33 -21.01 28.77 -5.59
C ALA A 33 -20.51 30.21 -5.75
N GLN A 34 -21.40 31.16 -5.51
CA GLN A 34 -21.07 32.59 -5.44
C GLN A 34 -20.14 32.82 -4.24
N PRO A 35 -19.00 33.52 -4.38
CA PRO A 35 -18.19 33.90 -3.23
C PRO A 35 -19.02 34.85 -2.36
N GLY A 36 -19.39 34.36 -1.17
CA GLY A 36 -20.15 35.10 -0.18
C GLY A 36 -19.44 36.40 0.18
N GLY A 37 -20.15 37.50 -0.04
CA GLY A 37 -19.71 38.85 0.27
C GLY A 37 -19.40 39.07 1.74
N SER A 38 -18.57 40.09 1.95
CA SER A 38 -18.08 40.63 3.19
C SER A 38 -19.16 40.72 4.28
N ALA A 39 -19.11 39.80 5.25
CA ALA A 39 -19.75 39.97 6.54
C ALA A 39 -18.65 40.01 7.61
N ASN A 40 -18.55 41.16 8.28
CA ASN A 40 -17.77 41.36 9.51
C ASN A 40 -18.29 40.39 10.58
N ALA A 41 -17.77 39.16 10.60
CA ALA A 41 -17.88 38.25 11.73
C ALA A 41 -16.54 38.29 12.46
N ALA A 42 -16.54 38.82 13.68
CA ALA A 42 -15.36 38.79 14.54
C ALA A 42 -14.90 37.34 14.72
N ALA A 43 -13.67 37.06 14.27
CA ALA A 43 -13.09 35.73 14.34
C ALA A 43 -12.99 35.26 15.81
N PRO A 44 -13.26 33.97 16.10
CA PRO A 44 -13.08 33.41 17.43
C PRO A 44 -11.60 33.54 17.83
N LYS A 45 -11.34 34.12 19.01
CA LYS A 45 -9.99 34.24 19.58
C LYS A 45 -9.41 32.84 19.81
N GLY A 46 -8.33 32.51 19.09
CA GLY A 46 -7.56 31.29 19.34
C GLY A 46 -7.32 30.37 18.15
N GLN A 47 -7.80 30.70 16.93
CA GLN A 47 -7.33 29.95 15.76
C GLN A 47 -5.88 30.33 15.41
N PRO A 48 -4.98 29.36 15.19
CA PRO A 48 -3.64 29.66 14.71
C PRO A 48 -3.77 30.41 13.38
N VAL A 49 -3.16 31.59 13.32
CA VAL A 49 -3.05 32.36 12.07
C VAL A 49 -2.36 31.43 11.07
N ARG A 50 -3.07 31.06 9.99
CA ARG A 50 -2.46 30.32 8.88
C ARG A 50 -1.32 31.19 8.35
N ASN A 51 -0.07 30.79 8.56
CA ASN A 51 1.11 31.44 7.98
C ASN A 51 1.41 30.77 6.64
N PRO A 52 1.06 31.39 5.48
CA PRO A 52 1.36 30.81 4.18
C PRO A 52 2.86 30.65 3.93
N GLY A 53 3.68 31.42 4.66
CA GLY A 53 5.14 31.33 4.64
C GLY A 53 5.70 30.04 5.24
N ALA A 54 4.96 29.36 6.13
CA ALA A 54 5.36 28.09 6.75
C ALA A 54 5.01 26.85 5.88
N LEU A 55 4.65 27.06 4.62
CA LEU A 55 4.47 25.98 3.66
C LEU A 55 5.83 25.61 3.05
N PRO A 56 6.08 24.32 2.74
CA PRO A 56 7.30 23.91 2.06
C PRO A 56 7.48 24.62 0.71
N ALA A 57 8.69 25.14 0.47
CA ALA A 57 9.09 25.64 -0.84
C ALA A 57 9.36 24.48 -1.81
N GLN A 58 9.00 24.67 -3.08
CA GLN A 58 9.41 23.74 -4.14
C GLN A 58 10.90 23.96 -4.45
N LEU A 59 11.73 22.99 -4.10
CA LEU A 59 13.17 23.00 -4.36
C LEU A 59 13.51 22.10 -5.54
N THR A 60 14.45 22.53 -6.38
CA THR A 60 15.08 21.63 -7.35
C THR A 60 15.98 20.61 -6.63
N PRO A 61 16.31 19.47 -7.26
CA PRO A 61 17.26 18.52 -6.70
C PRO A 61 18.61 19.13 -6.32
N SER A 62 19.14 20.07 -7.12
CA SER A 62 20.40 20.77 -6.83
C SER A 62 20.28 21.69 -5.62
N GLN A 63 19.19 22.47 -5.52
CA GLN A 63 18.94 23.33 -4.36
C GLN A 63 18.83 22.53 -3.05
N ARG A 64 18.15 21.37 -3.09
CA ARG A 64 18.07 20.47 -1.94
C ARG A 64 19.46 19.91 -1.58
N ALA A 65 20.25 19.50 -2.57
CA ALA A 65 21.60 18.99 -2.34
C ALA A 65 22.51 20.05 -1.70
N ASP A 66 22.43 21.31 -2.15
CA ASP A 66 23.20 22.43 -1.59
C ASP A 66 22.82 22.70 -0.12
N LEU A 67 21.53 22.64 0.22
CA LEU A 67 21.06 22.78 1.60
C LEU A 67 21.59 21.66 2.49
N ILE A 68 21.54 20.42 2.02
CA ILE A 68 22.10 19.26 2.75
C ILE A 68 23.60 19.42 2.95
N ALA A 69 24.35 19.81 1.90
CA ALA A 69 25.79 20.04 1.98
C ALA A 69 26.14 21.15 2.98
N LYS A 70 25.39 22.27 2.95
CA LYS A 70 25.55 23.36 3.92
C LYS A 70 25.30 22.90 5.35
N ALA A 71 24.22 22.16 5.59
CA ALA A 71 23.92 21.62 6.91
C ALA A 71 24.99 20.61 7.37
N GLN A 72 25.50 19.78 6.46
CA GLN A 72 26.52 18.78 6.75
C GLN A 72 27.83 19.46 7.23
N ALA A 73 28.19 20.59 6.62
CA ALA A 73 29.36 21.38 6.98
C ALA A 73 29.27 22.02 8.38
N THR A 74 28.07 22.20 8.94
CA THR A 74 27.85 22.85 10.24
C THR A 74 27.42 21.90 11.36
N THR A 75 27.46 20.58 11.11
CA THR A 75 27.07 19.54 12.09
C THR A 75 27.79 19.66 13.44
N ALA A 76 29.09 19.93 13.45
CA ALA A 76 29.87 20.08 14.69
C ALA A 76 29.46 21.33 15.49
N ALA A 77 29.24 22.46 14.81
CA ALA A 77 28.77 23.69 15.44
C ALA A 77 27.34 23.52 15.99
N THR A 78 26.47 22.86 15.22
CA THR A 78 25.10 22.52 15.65
C THR A 78 25.13 21.58 16.86
N ALA A 79 25.97 20.55 16.87
CA ALA A 79 26.09 19.64 18.02
C ALA A 79 26.50 20.39 19.30
N LYS A 80 27.42 21.36 19.18
CA LYS A 80 27.83 22.24 20.29
C LYS A 80 26.70 23.17 20.75
N GLU A 81 25.98 23.79 19.81
CA GLU A 81 24.82 24.64 20.09
C GLU A 81 23.73 23.88 20.87
N LEU A 82 23.51 22.61 20.51
CA LEU A 82 22.52 21.73 21.15
C LEU A 82 23.00 21.11 22.48
N GLY A 83 24.25 21.34 22.87
CA GLY A 83 24.83 20.78 24.09
C GLY A 83 25.04 19.26 24.05
N LEU A 84 25.32 18.68 22.87
CA LEU A 84 25.60 17.24 22.74
C LEU A 84 26.98 16.90 23.32
N GLY A 85 27.13 15.68 23.83
CA GLY A 85 28.40 15.19 24.38
C GLY A 85 29.50 15.05 23.31
N ALA A 86 30.76 15.05 23.74
CA ALA A 86 31.91 15.01 22.82
C ALA A 86 32.00 13.71 21.98
N GLN A 87 31.39 12.62 22.44
CA GLN A 87 31.30 11.35 21.72
C GLN A 87 30.15 11.33 20.71
N GLU A 88 29.29 12.34 20.73
CA GLU A 88 28.13 12.43 19.85
C GLU A 88 28.43 13.20 18.57
N LYS A 89 27.89 12.72 17.45
CA LYS A 89 27.93 13.46 16.18
C LYS A 89 26.56 13.46 15.52
N LEU A 90 26.32 14.48 14.71
CA LEU A 90 25.12 14.62 13.89
C LEU A 90 25.42 14.20 12.44
N VAL A 91 24.47 13.48 11.83
CA VAL A 91 24.49 13.10 10.42
C VAL A 91 23.23 13.68 9.77
N VAL A 92 23.41 14.52 8.76
CA VAL A 92 22.26 15.12 8.05
C VAL A 92 21.58 14.05 7.21
N ARG A 93 20.25 13.95 7.36
CA ARG A 93 19.41 13.08 6.52
C ARG A 93 18.62 13.85 5.48
N ASP A 94 18.08 15.00 5.86
CA ASP A 94 17.34 15.85 4.95
C ASP A 94 17.31 17.30 5.43
N VAL A 95 17.03 18.20 4.49
CA VAL A 95 16.69 19.60 4.74
C VAL A 95 15.46 19.97 3.93
N VAL A 96 14.39 20.36 4.62
CA VAL A 96 13.23 21.03 4.01
C VAL A 96 13.39 22.53 4.23
N LYS A 97 12.97 23.33 3.26
CA LYS A 97 12.92 24.79 3.36
C LYS A 97 11.49 25.26 3.12
N ASP A 98 11.03 26.18 3.95
CA ASP A 98 9.72 26.81 3.83
C ASP A 98 9.80 28.08 2.96
N GLN A 99 8.64 28.56 2.50
CA GLN A 99 8.52 29.77 1.68
C GLN A 99 9.05 31.02 2.38
N ASP A 100 8.95 31.11 3.71
CA ASP A 100 9.50 32.21 4.51
C ASP A 100 11.02 32.10 4.76
N GLY A 101 11.64 31.04 4.24
CA GLY A 101 13.08 30.78 4.36
C GLY A 101 13.49 30.00 5.59
N THR A 102 12.55 29.61 6.46
CA THR A 102 12.80 28.66 7.56
C THR A 102 13.32 27.34 6.99
N THR A 103 14.23 26.69 7.71
CA THR A 103 14.77 25.38 7.34
C THR A 103 14.53 24.37 8.45
N HIS A 104 14.17 23.15 8.05
CA HIS A 104 13.95 22.00 8.92
C HIS A 104 15.00 20.94 8.57
N THR A 105 16.06 20.86 9.36
CA THR A 105 17.11 19.85 9.14
C THR A 105 16.87 18.64 10.02
N ARG A 106 16.68 17.48 9.39
CA ARG A 106 16.59 16.19 10.07
C ARG A 106 17.99 15.61 10.24
N TYR A 107 18.31 15.25 11.47
CA TYR A 107 19.57 14.61 11.84
C TYR A 107 19.33 13.25 12.45
N GLU A 108 20.19 12.30 12.08
CA GLU A 108 20.50 11.15 12.92
C GLU A 108 21.69 11.47 13.83
N ARG A 109 21.83 10.69 14.91
CA ARG A 109 22.96 10.79 15.83
C ARG A 109 23.85 9.56 15.75
N THR A 110 25.13 9.76 15.99
CA THR A 110 26.05 8.69 16.35
C THR A 110 26.62 8.92 17.75
N TYR A 111 27.02 7.85 18.43
CA TYR A 111 27.74 7.86 19.70
C TYR A 111 28.96 6.95 19.59
N GLU A 112 30.16 7.50 19.77
CA GLU A 112 31.44 6.81 19.47
C GLU A 112 31.47 6.20 18.05
N GLY A 113 30.80 6.83 17.10
CA GLY A 113 30.68 6.34 15.71
C GLY A 113 29.60 5.28 15.49
N LEU A 114 28.94 4.79 16.54
CA LEU A 114 27.81 3.86 16.41
C LEU A 114 26.51 4.62 16.11
N PRO A 115 25.65 4.14 15.18
CA PRO A 115 24.33 4.72 14.96
C PRO A 115 23.46 4.69 16.23
N VAL A 116 22.68 5.74 16.47
CA VAL A 116 21.74 5.82 17.60
C VAL A 116 20.31 5.71 17.08
N LEU A 117 19.66 4.55 17.29
CA LEU A 117 18.27 4.35 16.89
C LEU A 117 17.31 4.93 17.94
N GLY A 118 16.39 5.79 17.50
CA GLY A 118 15.52 6.57 18.39
C GLY A 118 16.17 7.83 18.95
N GLY A 119 17.35 8.19 18.45
CA GLY A 119 18.06 9.43 18.80
C GLY A 119 17.80 10.60 17.85
N ASP A 120 16.93 10.44 16.85
CA ASP A 120 16.70 11.42 15.79
C ASP A 120 16.27 12.79 16.32
N LEU A 121 16.65 13.84 15.61
CA LEU A 121 16.17 15.19 15.92
C LEU A 121 15.98 16.04 14.66
N VAL A 122 15.09 17.02 14.76
CA VAL A 122 14.87 18.05 13.74
C VAL A 122 15.20 19.40 14.35
N VAL A 123 16.09 20.15 13.71
CA VAL A 123 16.40 21.53 14.09
C VAL A 123 15.71 22.47 13.11
N ASN A 124 14.87 23.34 13.64
CA ASN A 124 14.16 24.37 12.89
C ASN A 124 14.95 25.68 13.02
N ARG A 125 15.40 26.24 11.90
CA ARG A 125 16.15 27.50 11.87
C ARG A 125 15.43 28.53 11.03
N THR A 126 15.39 29.75 11.53
CA THR A 126 14.87 30.91 10.78
C THR A 126 15.69 31.17 9.51
N ALA A 127 15.17 32.01 8.60
CA ALA A 127 15.91 32.43 7.40
C ALA A 127 17.28 33.09 7.70
N ALA A 128 17.46 33.64 8.92
CA ALA A 128 18.72 34.18 9.41
C ALA A 128 19.64 33.13 10.09
N ASP A 129 19.35 31.84 9.90
CA ASP A 129 20.08 30.69 10.44
C ASP A 129 20.14 30.61 11.97
N ARG A 130 19.19 31.28 12.65
CA ARG A 130 19.03 31.18 14.11
C ARG A 130 18.12 30.01 14.45
N THR A 131 18.54 29.15 15.39
CA THR A 131 17.71 28.06 15.92
C THR A 131 16.46 28.60 16.59
N GLN A 132 15.31 28.14 16.13
CA GLN A 132 14.00 28.51 16.64
C GLN A 132 13.45 27.42 17.56
N SER A 133 13.58 26.15 17.16
CA SER A 133 13.14 25.01 17.96
C SER A 133 13.88 23.74 17.57
N VAL A 134 13.88 22.77 18.49
CA VAL A 134 14.50 21.46 18.30
C VAL A 134 13.50 20.40 18.75
N SER A 135 13.12 19.54 17.82
CA SER A 135 12.26 18.38 18.11
C SER A 135 13.14 17.15 18.22
N LYS A 136 13.04 16.39 19.32
CA LYS A 136 13.85 15.19 19.56
C LYS A 136 12.93 13.97 19.67
N ALA A 137 13.35 12.85 19.08
CA ALA A 137 12.66 11.57 19.25
C ALA A 137 12.75 11.04 20.69
N SER A 138 13.81 11.39 21.41
CA SER A 138 14.01 11.03 22.82
C SER A 138 14.76 12.14 23.56
N ASN A 139 14.36 12.38 24.81
CA ASN A 139 15.02 13.33 25.73
C ASN A 139 16.11 12.67 26.59
N ALA A 140 16.38 11.37 26.42
CA ALA A 140 17.42 10.69 27.17
C ALA A 140 18.83 11.27 26.84
N GLN A 141 19.76 11.12 27.77
CA GLN A 141 21.14 11.57 27.58
C GLN A 141 22.03 10.40 27.19
N LEU A 142 22.93 10.61 26.23
CA LEU A 142 23.92 9.62 25.82
C LEU A 142 25.20 9.81 26.65
N GLN A 143 25.19 9.32 27.88
CA GLN A 143 26.31 9.46 28.82
C GLN A 143 26.63 8.12 29.49
N GLY A 144 27.93 7.82 29.60
CA GLY A 144 28.41 6.64 30.34
C GLY A 144 28.05 5.30 29.71
N ILE A 145 27.76 5.25 28.41
CA ILE A 145 27.39 4.02 27.73
C ILE A 145 28.66 3.30 27.30
N SER A 146 28.89 2.10 27.82
CA SER A 146 29.98 1.25 27.33
C SER A 146 29.65 0.69 25.96
N THR A 147 30.58 0.83 25.00
CA THR A 147 30.47 0.27 23.64
C THR A 147 31.16 -1.10 23.49
N ALA A 148 31.70 -1.63 24.59
CA ALA A 148 32.23 -2.97 24.69
C ALA A 148 31.10 -4.01 24.74
N ALA A 149 31.23 -5.09 23.97
CA ALA A 149 30.31 -6.21 23.95
C ALA A 149 31.09 -7.52 24.08
N PRO A 150 30.51 -8.58 24.67
CA PRO A 150 31.04 -9.94 24.60
C PRO A 150 31.32 -10.39 23.16
N ALA A 151 32.34 -11.22 22.98
CA ALA A 151 32.77 -11.67 21.64
C ALA A 151 31.69 -12.50 20.91
N ASP A 152 30.85 -13.20 21.66
CA ASP A 152 29.74 -14.03 21.20
C ASP A 152 28.43 -13.24 20.98
N ALA A 153 28.36 -11.96 21.39
CA ALA A 153 27.15 -11.16 21.31
C ALA A 153 26.54 -11.05 19.89
N PRO A 154 27.32 -10.90 18.79
CA PRO A 154 26.75 -10.94 17.44
C PRO A 154 26.07 -12.27 17.12
N ALA A 155 26.67 -13.40 17.49
CA ALA A 155 26.08 -14.72 17.24
C ALA A 155 24.78 -14.91 18.03
N ALA A 156 24.75 -14.45 19.30
CA ALA A 156 23.56 -14.47 20.13
C ALA A 156 22.44 -13.57 19.55
N ALA A 157 22.77 -12.38 19.03
CA ALA A 157 21.81 -11.49 18.38
C ALA A 157 21.21 -12.12 17.11
N SER A 158 22.04 -12.75 16.26
CA SER A 158 21.56 -13.48 15.08
C SER A 158 20.61 -14.61 15.44
N ALA A 159 20.96 -15.42 16.43
CA ALA A 159 20.10 -16.51 16.90
C ALA A 159 18.75 -15.96 17.40
N LYS A 160 18.78 -14.88 18.19
CA LYS A 160 17.55 -14.24 18.71
C LYS A 160 16.66 -13.70 17.61
N ALA A 161 17.25 -13.13 16.56
CA ALA A 161 16.53 -12.61 15.42
C ALA A 161 15.90 -13.74 14.58
N LEU A 162 16.60 -14.86 14.39
CA LEU A 162 16.06 -16.04 13.72
C LEU A 162 14.90 -16.66 14.50
N ASP A 163 14.99 -16.75 15.83
CA ASP A 163 13.88 -17.22 16.66
C ASP A 163 12.66 -16.31 16.50
N ALA A 164 12.86 -14.99 16.50
CA ALA A 164 11.79 -14.03 16.29
C ALA A 164 11.19 -14.10 14.87
N ALA A 165 12.01 -14.35 13.85
CA ALA A 165 11.56 -14.49 12.48
C ALA A 165 10.76 -15.78 12.27
N LYS A 166 11.20 -16.91 12.83
CA LYS A 166 10.45 -18.18 12.81
C LYS A 166 9.10 -18.05 13.51
N ALA A 167 9.07 -17.37 14.66
CA ALA A 167 7.82 -17.08 15.36
C ALA A 167 6.88 -16.16 14.55
N ALA A 168 7.40 -15.43 13.56
CA ALA A 168 6.65 -14.59 12.65
C ALA A 168 6.41 -15.25 11.27
N GLY A 169 6.60 -16.57 11.14
CA GLY A 169 6.35 -17.29 9.88
C GLY A 169 7.43 -17.18 8.82
N SER A 170 8.65 -16.75 9.18
CA SER A 170 9.78 -16.75 8.24
C SER A 170 10.38 -18.15 8.13
N LYS A 171 10.66 -18.57 6.89
CA LYS A 171 11.42 -19.80 6.58
C LYS A 171 12.94 -19.58 6.52
N ALA A 172 13.42 -18.38 6.84
CA ALA A 172 14.84 -18.06 6.82
C ALA A 172 15.62 -18.88 7.86
N ASP A 173 16.74 -19.44 7.44
CA ASP A 173 17.66 -20.21 8.28
C ASP A 173 18.87 -19.38 8.76
N LYS A 174 19.11 -18.22 8.14
CA LYS A 174 20.19 -17.29 8.48
C LYS A 174 19.77 -15.83 8.30
N ALA A 175 20.49 -14.94 8.98
CA ALA A 175 20.38 -13.50 8.75
C ALA A 175 21.03 -13.10 7.42
N ASP A 176 20.54 -12.04 6.78
CA ASP A 176 21.07 -11.55 5.50
C ASP A 176 22.50 -11.00 5.61
N ALA A 177 22.81 -10.46 6.79
CA ALA A 177 24.10 -9.86 7.10
C ALA A 177 24.44 -10.03 8.58
N ALA A 178 25.71 -9.79 8.91
CA ALA A 178 26.15 -9.74 10.30
C ALA A 178 25.39 -8.62 11.07
N PRO A 179 25.01 -8.85 12.35
CA PRO A 179 24.31 -7.84 13.14
C PRO A 179 25.07 -6.52 13.25
N ARG A 180 24.36 -5.42 13.03
CA ARG A 180 24.90 -4.06 13.12
C ARG A 180 24.92 -3.61 14.58
N LYS A 181 26.09 -3.26 15.10
CA LYS A 181 26.21 -2.67 16.45
C LYS A 181 25.68 -1.24 16.46
N ILE A 182 24.76 -0.93 17.37
CA ILE A 182 24.05 0.36 17.50
C ILE A 182 23.89 0.76 18.97
N ILE A 183 23.51 2.01 19.22
CA ILE A 183 22.95 2.43 20.51
C ILE A 183 21.42 2.50 20.37
N TRP A 184 20.71 1.75 21.21
CA TRP A 184 19.25 1.78 21.27
C TRP A 184 18.80 2.87 22.24
N MET A 185 18.03 3.84 21.75
CA MET A 185 17.55 5.01 22.52
C MET A 185 16.04 5.22 22.41
N ALA A 186 15.33 4.43 21.60
CA ALA A 186 13.89 4.64 21.37
C ALA A 186 13.02 4.29 22.59
N LYS A 187 13.48 3.40 23.47
CA LYS A 187 12.77 3.04 24.71
C LYS A 187 13.74 2.68 25.83
N GLY A 188 13.47 3.19 27.03
CA GLY A 188 14.26 2.91 28.23
C GLY A 188 15.57 3.70 28.28
N VAL A 189 16.52 3.19 29.04
CA VAL A 189 17.86 3.79 29.17
C VAL A 189 18.67 3.49 27.90
N PRO A 190 19.37 4.48 27.31
CA PRO A 190 20.21 4.25 26.15
C PRO A 190 21.22 3.13 26.39
N THR A 191 21.22 2.11 25.52
CA THR A 191 21.96 0.87 25.75
C THR A 191 22.64 0.40 24.46
N LEU A 192 23.83 -0.20 24.58
CA LEU A 192 24.50 -0.87 23.47
C LEU A 192 23.68 -2.08 23.02
N ALA A 193 23.39 -2.16 21.73
CA ALA A 193 22.60 -3.24 21.16
C ALA A 193 23.11 -3.65 19.78
N TYR A 194 22.58 -4.76 19.29
CA TYR A 194 22.73 -5.22 17.92
C TYR A 194 21.38 -5.17 17.22
N GLU A 195 21.36 -4.61 16.03
CA GLU A 195 20.26 -4.75 15.09
C GLU A 195 20.59 -5.87 14.11
N THR A 196 19.71 -6.85 14.03
CA THR A 196 19.78 -7.91 13.03
C THR A 196 18.58 -7.79 12.10
N VAL A 197 18.82 -7.89 10.80
CA VAL A 197 17.76 -7.91 9.80
C VAL A 197 17.64 -9.32 9.25
N ILE A 198 16.44 -9.88 9.29
CA ILE A 198 16.10 -11.16 8.67
C ILE A 198 15.22 -10.88 7.45
N GLY A 199 15.75 -11.20 6.27
CA GLY A 199 15.06 -11.11 5.00
C GLY A 199 14.30 -12.39 4.65
N GLY A 200 14.15 -12.63 3.36
CA GLY A 200 13.46 -13.81 2.82
C GLY A 200 11.98 -13.53 2.57
N LEU A 201 11.16 -14.58 2.72
CA LEU A 201 9.70 -14.49 2.55
C LEU A 201 9.02 -14.84 3.88
N GLN A 202 7.87 -14.23 4.10
CA GLN A 202 6.89 -14.63 5.10
C GLN A 202 6.10 -15.84 4.58
N ASP A 203 5.29 -16.48 5.43
CA ASP A 203 4.55 -17.70 5.07
C ASP A 203 3.60 -17.50 3.88
N ASP A 204 3.11 -16.28 3.70
CA ASP A 204 2.23 -15.85 2.60
C ASP A 204 2.98 -15.43 1.32
N GLY A 205 4.31 -15.56 1.29
CA GLY A 205 5.15 -15.14 0.16
C GLY A 205 5.53 -13.65 0.15
N THR A 206 5.16 -12.87 1.17
CA THR A 206 5.56 -11.45 1.27
C THR A 206 7.05 -11.31 1.56
N PRO A 207 7.79 -10.38 0.93
CA PRO A 207 9.15 -10.06 1.33
C PRO A 207 9.23 -9.73 2.82
N ASN A 208 10.09 -10.44 3.53
CA ASN A 208 10.38 -10.22 4.93
C ASN A 208 11.51 -9.19 5.06
N GLN A 209 11.41 -8.27 6.01
CA GLN A 209 12.52 -7.44 6.47
C GLN A 209 12.38 -7.23 7.97
N LEU A 210 12.46 -8.31 8.74
CA LEU A 210 12.31 -8.24 10.19
C LEU A 210 13.56 -7.64 10.82
N HIS A 211 13.46 -6.44 11.38
CA HIS A 211 14.49 -5.87 12.22
C HIS A 211 14.29 -6.32 13.66
N VAL A 212 15.34 -6.84 14.29
CA VAL A 212 15.33 -7.27 15.70
C VAL A 212 16.48 -6.60 16.43
N ILE A 213 16.14 -5.89 17.51
CA ILE A 213 17.10 -5.22 18.39
C ILE A 213 17.35 -6.10 19.61
N THR A 214 18.60 -6.45 19.83
CA THR A 214 19.05 -7.31 20.93
C THR A 214 20.08 -6.57 21.78
N ASP A 215 19.88 -6.55 23.09
CA ASP A 215 20.81 -6.00 24.05
C ASP A 215 22.18 -6.69 23.93
N ALA A 216 23.24 -5.91 23.74
CA ALA A 216 24.56 -6.44 23.43
C ALA A 216 25.24 -7.13 24.61
N LYS A 217 24.78 -6.91 25.85
CA LYS A 217 25.38 -7.49 27.06
C LYS A 217 24.64 -8.74 27.51
N THR A 218 23.31 -8.72 27.41
CA THR A 218 22.43 -9.76 27.98
C THR A 218 21.86 -10.70 26.92
N GLY A 219 21.88 -10.33 25.64
CA GLY A 219 21.21 -11.09 24.58
C GLY A 219 19.67 -10.99 24.62
N ALA A 220 19.12 -10.12 25.46
CA ALA A 220 17.68 -9.91 25.55
C ALA A 220 17.15 -9.15 24.33
N LYS A 221 16.01 -9.57 23.78
CA LYS A 221 15.32 -8.82 22.72
C LYS A 221 14.73 -7.53 23.31
N LEU A 222 15.18 -6.39 22.81
CA LEU A 222 14.71 -5.05 23.21
C LEU A 222 13.50 -4.60 22.38
N HIS A 223 13.53 -4.89 21.07
CA HIS A 223 12.50 -4.45 20.14
C HIS A 223 12.52 -5.30 18.85
N GLN A 224 11.43 -5.27 18.08
CA GLN A 224 11.41 -5.76 16.71
C GLN A 224 10.36 -5.00 15.89
N TRP A 225 10.56 -4.89 14.58
CA TRP A 225 9.57 -4.36 13.64
C TRP A 225 9.77 -4.94 12.23
N GLN A 226 8.73 -4.93 11.40
CA GLN A 226 8.84 -5.22 9.97
C GLN A 226 9.21 -3.96 9.19
N GLY A 227 10.26 -4.04 8.38
CA GLY A 227 10.68 -2.98 7.46
C GLY A 227 9.83 -2.92 6.19
N ILE A 228 9.13 -4.02 5.86
CA ILE A 228 8.13 -4.06 4.78
C ILE A 228 6.74 -3.86 5.41
N GLU A 229 6.24 -2.63 5.36
CA GLU A 229 4.83 -2.32 5.69
C GLU A 229 3.96 -2.70 4.50
N THR A 230 3.03 -3.64 4.71
CA THR A 230 1.97 -4.00 3.77
C THR A 230 0.62 -3.78 4.44
N GLY A 231 -0.41 -3.46 3.66
CA GLY A 231 -1.75 -3.33 4.19
C GLY A 231 -2.31 -4.67 4.60
N VAL A 232 -3.11 -4.71 5.66
CA VAL A 232 -3.86 -5.90 6.05
C VAL A 232 -5.24 -5.83 5.42
N GLY A 233 -5.67 -6.85 4.69
CA GLY A 233 -7.03 -7.01 4.18
C GLY A 233 -7.81 -8.03 4.99
N ASN A 234 -8.96 -7.64 5.54
CA ASN A 234 -9.95 -8.57 6.11
C ASN A 234 -11.05 -8.75 5.07
N THR A 235 -10.85 -9.77 4.24
CA THR A 235 -11.60 -10.06 3.01
C THR A 235 -12.88 -10.85 3.28
N HIS A 236 -13.80 -10.91 2.33
CA HIS A 236 -15.00 -11.73 2.46
C HIS A 236 -14.70 -13.22 2.24
N TYR A 237 -13.88 -13.54 1.23
CA TYR A 237 -13.62 -14.92 0.80
C TYR A 237 -12.31 -15.48 1.33
N SER A 238 -11.22 -14.70 1.24
CA SER A 238 -9.86 -15.20 1.45
C SER A 238 -9.31 -15.03 2.88
N GLY A 239 -10.18 -14.71 3.84
CA GLY A 239 -9.81 -14.48 5.24
C GLY A 239 -8.98 -13.20 5.45
N GLN A 240 -7.98 -13.25 6.32
CA GLN A 240 -7.03 -12.15 6.49
C GLN A 240 -5.83 -12.34 5.56
N VAL A 241 -5.56 -11.33 4.73
CA VAL A 241 -4.52 -11.37 3.69
C VAL A 241 -3.65 -10.12 3.73
N THR A 242 -2.52 -10.19 3.05
CA THR A 242 -1.62 -9.07 2.83
C THR A 242 -1.95 -8.35 1.52
N LEU A 243 -1.98 -7.02 1.55
CA LEU A 243 -2.32 -6.15 0.42
C LEU A 243 -1.16 -5.21 0.06
N GLY A 244 -0.98 -4.98 -1.24
CA GLY A 244 -0.14 -3.91 -1.75
C GLY A 244 -0.83 -2.55 -1.57
N THR A 245 -0.26 -1.69 -0.75
CA THR A 245 -0.79 -0.37 -0.41
C THR A 245 0.30 0.69 -0.53
N SER A 246 -0.11 1.95 -0.59
CA SER A 246 0.85 3.07 -0.58
C SER A 246 0.34 4.23 0.25
N LYS A 247 1.27 5.08 0.74
CA LYS A 247 0.92 6.31 1.44
C LYS A 247 0.59 7.42 0.44
N SER A 248 -0.51 8.12 0.71
CA SER A 248 -0.91 9.36 0.05
C SER A 248 -1.19 10.42 1.12
N GLY A 249 -0.22 11.31 1.36
CA GLY A 249 -0.26 12.25 2.47
C GLY A 249 -0.26 11.54 3.83
N SER A 250 -1.26 11.81 4.67
CA SER A 250 -1.46 11.14 5.96
C SER A 250 -2.26 9.84 5.87
N ASN A 251 -2.75 9.48 4.68
CA ASN A 251 -3.60 8.31 4.46
C ASN A 251 -2.83 7.19 3.76
N PHE A 252 -3.35 5.98 3.88
CA PHE A 252 -3.05 4.86 3.00
C PHE A 252 -4.08 4.81 1.87
N VAL A 253 -3.67 4.29 0.72
CA VAL A 253 -4.53 4.02 -0.43
C VAL A 253 -4.30 2.61 -0.94
N LEU A 254 -5.35 1.96 -1.47
CA LEU A 254 -5.24 0.68 -2.17
C LEU A 254 -4.61 0.88 -3.55
N THR A 255 -3.30 1.13 -3.55
CA THR A 255 -2.45 1.19 -4.73
C THR A 255 -1.22 0.33 -4.49
N ASP A 256 -1.12 -0.76 -5.25
CA ASP A 256 -0.01 -1.70 -5.20
C ASP A 256 1.09 -1.26 -6.17
N THR A 257 2.11 -0.60 -5.63
CA THR A 257 3.28 -0.15 -6.41
C THR A 257 4.28 -1.28 -6.71
N GLY A 258 4.19 -2.42 -6.02
CA GLY A 258 5.03 -3.60 -6.26
C GLY A 258 4.59 -4.41 -7.48
N ARG A 259 3.30 -4.30 -7.86
CA ARG A 259 2.69 -5.02 -9.00
C ARG A 259 2.14 -4.05 -10.03
N GLY A 260 3.02 -3.26 -10.64
CA GLY A 260 2.68 -2.42 -11.79
C GLY A 260 1.74 -1.24 -11.50
N GLY A 261 1.49 -0.92 -10.23
CA GLY A 261 0.67 0.22 -9.82
C GLY A 261 -0.84 -0.05 -9.83
N HIS A 262 -1.28 -1.29 -9.59
CA HIS A 262 -2.70 -1.67 -9.55
C HIS A 262 -3.44 -0.81 -8.53
N LYS A 263 -4.66 -0.36 -8.87
CA LYS A 263 -5.49 0.48 -8.01
C LYS A 263 -6.86 -0.15 -7.82
N THR A 264 -7.43 0.00 -6.62
CA THR A 264 -8.79 -0.49 -6.34
C THR A 264 -9.71 0.66 -5.97
N TYR A 265 -10.83 0.77 -6.69
CA TYR A 265 -11.77 1.88 -6.60
C TYR A 265 -13.14 1.42 -6.11
N ASN A 266 -13.81 2.29 -5.35
CA ASN A 266 -15.21 2.17 -4.96
C ASN A 266 -16.08 3.01 -5.91
N LEU A 267 -16.97 2.36 -6.65
CA LEU A 267 -17.96 3.04 -7.51
C LEU A 267 -19.17 3.56 -6.74
N ASN A 268 -19.36 3.14 -5.49
CA ASN A 268 -20.44 3.55 -4.60
C ASN A 268 -21.82 3.38 -5.28
N HIS A 269 -22.04 2.21 -5.87
CA HIS A 269 -23.23 1.82 -6.62
C HIS A 269 -23.49 2.63 -7.91
N GLY A 270 -22.49 3.39 -8.38
CA GLY A 270 -22.49 4.00 -9.70
C GLY A 270 -22.24 2.96 -10.81
N THR A 271 -22.59 3.31 -12.04
CA THR A 271 -22.43 2.45 -13.24
C THR A 271 -21.47 3.02 -14.28
N SER A 272 -20.80 4.14 -13.99
CA SER A 272 -19.89 4.81 -14.90
C SER A 272 -18.73 5.49 -14.18
N GLY A 273 -17.68 5.81 -14.94
CA GLY A 273 -16.44 6.38 -14.42
C GLY A 273 -15.55 5.35 -13.72
N THR A 274 -14.49 5.86 -13.09
CA THR A 274 -13.52 5.03 -12.36
C THR A 274 -13.94 4.79 -10.91
N GLY A 275 -14.67 5.72 -10.31
CA GLY A 275 -15.00 5.71 -8.88
C GLY A 275 -13.94 6.41 -8.02
N SER A 276 -14.02 6.23 -6.70
CA SER A 276 -13.10 6.82 -5.73
C SER A 276 -12.07 5.80 -5.28
N LEU A 277 -10.78 6.16 -5.31
CA LEU A 277 -9.72 5.29 -4.80
C LEU A 277 -9.94 5.05 -3.31
N PHE A 278 -9.91 3.79 -2.87
CA PHE A 278 -9.99 3.47 -1.45
C PHE A 278 -8.87 4.18 -0.69
N SER A 279 -9.23 4.94 0.35
CA SER A 279 -8.31 5.74 1.17
C SER A 279 -8.77 5.79 2.62
N GLN A 280 -7.85 5.61 3.57
CA GLN A 280 -8.12 5.72 5.01
C GLN A 280 -6.83 5.96 5.81
N THR A 281 -6.94 6.23 7.11
CA THR A 281 -5.80 6.59 7.97
C THR A 281 -5.04 5.38 8.54
N THR A 282 -5.65 4.20 8.54
CA THR A 282 -5.04 2.94 8.98
C THR A 282 -4.79 2.03 7.77
N ASP A 283 -3.73 1.23 7.78
CA ASP A 283 -3.45 0.29 6.70
C ASP A 283 -4.11 -1.08 6.95
N THR A 284 -5.40 -1.05 7.29
CA THR A 284 -6.21 -2.23 7.58
C THR A 284 -7.58 -2.08 6.92
N TRP A 285 -7.82 -2.86 5.89
CA TRP A 285 -8.93 -2.72 4.96
C TRP A 285 -9.98 -3.79 5.21
N GLY A 286 -11.25 -3.42 5.20
CA GLY A 286 -12.36 -4.35 5.40
C GLY A 286 -12.45 -4.91 6.82
N ASN A 287 -13.50 -5.70 7.05
CA ASN A 287 -13.73 -6.44 8.30
C ASN A 287 -14.39 -7.81 8.06
N GLY A 288 -14.35 -8.31 6.82
CA GLY A 288 -14.99 -9.56 6.39
C GLY A 288 -16.52 -9.49 6.19
N ALA A 289 -17.17 -8.37 6.51
CA ALA A 289 -18.60 -8.20 6.32
C ALA A 289 -18.93 -7.37 5.08
N ASN A 290 -19.99 -7.75 4.36
CA ASN A 290 -20.46 -7.08 3.13
C ASN A 290 -20.97 -5.66 3.39
N SER A 291 -21.37 -5.35 4.64
CA SER A 291 -21.72 -3.98 5.04
C SER A 291 -20.53 -3.00 5.05
N ASN A 292 -19.30 -3.49 4.99
CA ASN A 292 -18.11 -2.66 4.92
C ASN A 292 -17.57 -2.67 3.48
N ALA A 293 -17.64 -1.52 2.81
CA ALA A 293 -17.20 -1.39 1.41
C ALA A 293 -15.73 -1.78 1.20
N ALA A 294 -14.87 -1.58 2.20
CA ALA A 294 -13.46 -1.95 2.08
C ALA A 294 -13.24 -3.48 2.11
N THR A 295 -14.23 -4.29 2.48
CA THR A 295 -14.16 -5.76 2.40
C THR A 295 -14.04 -6.19 0.94
N ALA A 296 -15.01 -5.86 0.08
CA ALA A 296 -14.94 -6.15 -1.36
C ALA A 296 -13.72 -5.47 -2.04
N GLY A 297 -13.37 -4.26 -1.58
CA GLY A 297 -12.13 -3.59 -2.02
C GLY A 297 -10.86 -4.38 -1.68
N ALA A 298 -10.81 -5.02 -0.51
CA ALA A 298 -9.70 -5.88 -0.10
C ALA A 298 -9.68 -7.18 -0.89
N ASP A 299 -10.84 -7.83 -1.12
CA ASP A 299 -10.98 -9.01 -1.98
C ASP A 299 -10.41 -8.73 -3.39
N ALA A 300 -10.90 -7.67 -4.06
CA ALA A 300 -10.46 -7.32 -5.41
C ALA A 300 -8.97 -6.91 -5.49
N ALA A 301 -8.45 -6.23 -4.45
CA ALA A 301 -7.02 -5.89 -4.39
C ALA A 301 -6.14 -7.15 -4.22
N TYR A 302 -6.57 -8.08 -3.37
CA TYR A 302 -5.90 -9.36 -3.17
C TYR A 302 -5.92 -10.20 -4.44
N GLY A 303 -7.09 -10.40 -5.04
CA GLY A 303 -7.26 -11.19 -6.25
C GLY A 303 -6.41 -10.68 -7.43
N ALA A 304 -6.37 -9.36 -7.65
CA ALA A 304 -5.50 -8.76 -8.66
C ALA A 304 -4.01 -8.99 -8.37
N GLY A 305 -3.60 -8.90 -7.10
CA GLY A 305 -2.21 -9.11 -6.69
C GLY A 305 -1.76 -10.56 -6.85
N VAL A 306 -2.57 -11.51 -6.41
CA VAL A 306 -2.28 -12.95 -6.53
C VAL A 306 -2.26 -13.37 -8.01
N THR A 307 -3.23 -12.91 -8.81
CA THR A 307 -3.28 -13.23 -10.24
C THR A 307 -2.06 -12.68 -10.99
N TRP A 308 -1.62 -11.46 -10.66
CA TRP A 308 -0.38 -10.91 -11.19
C TRP A 308 0.83 -11.81 -10.87
N ASP A 309 0.95 -12.24 -9.62
CA ASP A 309 2.07 -13.09 -9.18
C ASP A 309 2.04 -14.47 -9.83
N PHE A 310 0.85 -15.07 -9.98
CA PHE A 310 0.65 -16.31 -10.72
C PHE A 310 1.20 -16.19 -12.14
N TYR A 311 0.73 -15.19 -12.91
CA TYR A 311 1.19 -15.00 -14.29
C TYR A 311 2.69 -14.72 -14.39
N LYS A 312 3.22 -13.92 -13.46
CA LYS A 312 4.64 -13.59 -13.43
C LYS A 312 5.51 -14.80 -13.09
N ASN A 313 5.14 -15.58 -12.08
CA ASN A 313 5.98 -16.64 -11.55
C ASN A 313 5.84 -17.95 -12.34
N VAL A 314 4.65 -18.25 -12.84
CA VAL A 314 4.39 -19.48 -13.61
C VAL A 314 4.73 -19.29 -15.08
N PHE A 315 4.45 -18.13 -15.67
CA PHE A 315 4.60 -17.89 -17.11
C PHE A 315 5.62 -16.80 -17.47
N GLY A 316 6.26 -16.15 -16.49
CA GLY A 316 7.20 -15.04 -16.76
C GLY A 316 6.53 -13.76 -17.27
N ARG A 317 5.20 -13.64 -17.15
CA ARG A 317 4.42 -12.52 -17.72
C ARG A 317 4.21 -11.42 -16.68
N ALA A 318 4.81 -10.24 -16.89
CA ALA A 318 4.63 -9.08 -16.02
C ALA A 318 3.36 -8.28 -16.38
N GLY A 319 2.23 -8.58 -15.73
CA GLY A 319 0.95 -7.92 -15.98
C GLY A 319 0.22 -8.38 -17.23
N ILE A 320 -0.99 -7.84 -17.45
CA ILE A 320 -1.89 -8.31 -18.51
C ILE A 320 -1.26 -8.25 -19.89
N ARG A 321 -0.51 -7.19 -20.22
CA ARG A 321 0.19 -7.04 -21.51
C ARG A 321 1.64 -7.55 -21.51
N GLY A 322 2.16 -7.98 -20.35
CA GLY A 322 3.57 -8.34 -20.20
C GLY A 322 4.52 -7.12 -20.17
N ASP A 323 3.99 -5.90 -20.09
CA ASP A 323 4.73 -4.63 -20.12
C ASP A 323 5.05 -4.08 -18.72
N GLY A 324 4.68 -4.80 -17.66
CA GLY A 324 4.87 -4.36 -16.28
C GLY A 324 3.88 -3.30 -15.81
N VAL A 325 2.81 -3.03 -16.56
CA VAL A 325 1.73 -2.10 -16.18
C VAL A 325 0.50 -2.88 -15.73
N ALA A 326 -0.07 -2.48 -14.58
CA ALA A 326 -1.29 -3.09 -14.06
C ALA A 326 -2.57 -2.46 -14.62
N ALA A 327 -3.63 -3.27 -14.63
CA ALA A 327 -5.00 -2.79 -14.70
C ALA A 327 -5.42 -2.15 -13.36
N TYR A 328 -6.69 -1.76 -13.26
CA TYR A 328 -7.30 -1.42 -11.98
C TYR A 328 -8.60 -2.19 -11.78
N SER A 329 -9.04 -2.26 -10.52
CA SER A 329 -10.29 -2.89 -10.11
C SER A 329 -11.31 -1.85 -9.65
N ARG A 330 -12.59 -2.09 -9.96
CA ARG A 330 -13.73 -1.30 -9.48
C ARG A 330 -14.70 -2.23 -8.76
N VAL A 331 -15.06 -1.94 -7.53
CA VAL A 331 -16.08 -2.68 -6.77
C VAL A 331 -17.30 -1.80 -6.51
N HIS A 332 -18.40 -2.42 -6.08
CA HIS A 332 -19.70 -1.77 -5.88
C HIS A 332 -20.25 -1.17 -7.17
N TYR A 333 -20.12 -1.90 -8.29
CA TYR A 333 -20.71 -1.50 -9.57
C TYR A 333 -22.22 -1.73 -9.56
N GLY A 334 -22.98 -0.66 -9.82
CA GLY A 334 -24.43 -0.71 -9.87
C GLY A 334 -25.09 -1.12 -8.56
N ASN A 335 -26.36 -1.52 -8.65
CA ASN A 335 -27.16 -1.92 -7.49
C ASN A 335 -27.80 -3.29 -7.75
N ALA A 336 -27.57 -4.22 -6.83
CA ALA A 336 -27.88 -5.65 -6.93
C ALA A 336 -27.41 -6.26 -8.26
N TYR A 337 -26.23 -5.81 -8.73
CA TYR A 337 -25.67 -6.25 -10.00
C TYR A 337 -25.00 -7.61 -9.82
N VAL A 338 -25.57 -8.63 -10.47
CA VAL A 338 -25.15 -10.03 -10.35
C VAL A 338 -24.21 -10.39 -11.49
N ASN A 339 -23.12 -9.63 -11.63
CA ASN A 339 -22.05 -9.97 -12.56
C ASN A 339 -20.73 -9.30 -12.18
N ALA A 340 -19.65 -9.86 -12.68
CA ALA A 340 -18.33 -9.25 -12.81
C ALA A 340 -17.96 -9.19 -14.30
N PHE A 341 -17.01 -8.31 -14.67
CA PHE A 341 -16.52 -8.24 -16.04
C PHE A 341 -15.17 -7.54 -16.17
N TRP A 342 -14.40 -7.97 -17.17
CA TRP A 342 -13.31 -7.23 -17.80
C TRP A 342 -13.83 -6.23 -18.86
N ASP A 343 -13.18 -5.07 -18.94
CA ASP A 343 -13.45 -4.07 -19.97
C ASP A 343 -12.14 -3.51 -20.56
N ASP A 344 -11.88 -3.82 -21.83
CA ASP A 344 -10.71 -3.37 -22.59
C ASP A 344 -10.62 -1.84 -22.70
N SER A 345 -11.76 -1.14 -22.75
CA SER A 345 -11.81 0.30 -22.98
C SER A 345 -11.24 1.09 -21.81
N CYS A 346 -11.46 0.59 -20.60
CA CYS A 346 -10.92 1.15 -19.37
C CYS A 346 -9.66 0.42 -18.89
N PHE A 347 -9.35 -0.74 -19.48
CA PHE A 347 -8.31 -1.67 -19.02
C PHE A 347 -8.49 -2.04 -17.54
N CYS A 348 -9.69 -2.51 -17.19
CA CYS A 348 -10.10 -2.67 -15.81
C CYS A 348 -11.07 -3.83 -15.56
N MET A 349 -11.00 -4.40 -14.36
CA MET A 349 -11.97 -5.39 -13.85
C MET A 349 -13.03 -4.69 -13.01
N THR A 350 -14.26 -5.15 -13.09
CA THR A 350 -15.42 -4.49 -12.45
C THR A 350 -16.34 -5.51 -11.81
N TYR A 351 -16.69 -5.29 -10.55
CA TYR A 351 -17.40 -6.26 -9.73
C TYR A 351 -18.69 -5.64 -9.17
N GLY A 352 -19.81 -6.33 -9.37
CA GLY A 352 -21.08 -6.04 -8.69
C GLY A 352 -21.16 -6.65 -7.30
N ASP A 353 -22.16 -6.22 -6.53
CA ASP A 353 -22.39 -6.69 -5.16
C ASP A 353 -23.33 -7.90 -5.05
N GLY A 354 -23.70 -8.49 -6.19
CA GLY A 354 -24.56 -9.67 -6.25
C GLY A 354 -26.00 -9.41 -5.86
N THR A 355 -26.76 -10.49 -5.67
CA THR A 355 -28.19 -10.39 -5.37
C THR A 355 -28.37 -9.70 -4.01
N ASN A 356 -29.24 -8.67 -3.96
CA ASN A 356 -29.48 -7.85 -2.78
C ASN A 356 -28.25 -7.12 -2.20
N ASN A 357 -27.17 -6.95 -2.98
CA ASN A 357 -25.89 -6.38 -2.52
C ASN A 357 -25.23 -7.15 -1.35
N ASN A 358 -25.49 -8.45 -1.26
CA ASN A 358 -25.04 -9.27 -0.14
C ASN A 358 -24.01 -10.33 -0.53
N ASP A 359 -23.55 -10.34 -1.78
CA ASP A 359 -22.61 -11.35 -2.28
C ASP A 359 -21.73 -10.73 -3.37
N PRO A 360 -20.76 -9.86 -3.01
CA PRO A 360 -19.90 -9.21 -3.98
C PRO A 360 -19.11 -10.24 -4.80
N LEU A 361 -19.16 -10.13 -6.13
CA LEU A 361 -18.52 -11.09 -7.02
C LEU A 361 -17.01 -10.84 -7.09
N THR A 362 -16.32 -10.99 -5.97
CA THR A 362 -14.89 -10.68 -5.79
C THR A 362 -14.09 -11.87 -5.24
N SER A 363 -14.61 -13.09 -5.34
CA SER A 363 -13.86 -14.31 -4.99
C SER A 363 -12.59 -14.43 -5.84
N LEU A 364 -11.62 -15.20 -5.35
CA LEU A 364 -10.28 -15.24 -5.93
C LEU A 364 -10.29 -15.81 -7.36
N ASP A 365 -11.05 -16.87 -7.60
CA ASP A 365 -11.30 -17.41 -8.94
C ASP A 365 -11.92 -16.38 -9.89
N VAL A 366 -12.94 -15.63 -9.46
CA VAL A 366 -13.61 -14.60 -10.25
C VAL A 366 -12.64 -13.47 -10.58
N ALA A 367 -11.87 -12.98 -9.60
CA ALA A 367 -10.84 -11.98 -9.88
C ALA A 367 -9.77 -12.49 -10.86
N GLY A 368 -9.37 -13.77 -10.72
CA GLY A 368 -8.47 -14.44 -11.65
C GLY A 368 -9.06 -14.58 -13.05
N HIS A 369 -10.34 -14.95 -13.16
CA HIS A 369 -11.12 -15.09 -14.38
C HIS A 369 -11.20 -13.74 -15.13
N GLU A 370 -11.61 -12.67 -14.45
CA GLU A 370 -11.72 -11.35 -15.08
C GLU A 370 -10.37 -10.82 -15.56
N MET A 371 -9.30 -11.00 -14.77
CA MET A 371 -7.97 -10.60 -15.21
C MET A 371 -7.47 -11.44 -16.40
N SER A 372 -7.89 -12.71 -16.48
CA SER A 372 -7.54 -13.64 -17.56
C SER A 372 -8.25 -13.30 -18.88
N HIS A 373 -9.45 -12.73 -18.85
CA HIS A 373 -10.04 -12.10 -20.04
C HIS A 373 -9.13 -11.02 -20.62
N GLY A 374 -8.57 -10.16 -19.77
CA GLY A 374 -7.60 -9.15 -20.20
C GLY A 374 -6.35 -9.78 -20.83
N VAL A 375 -5.85 -10.88 -20.28
CA VAL A 375 -4.71 -11.62 -20.87
C VAL A 375 -5.07 -12.18 -22.24
N THR A 376 -6.26 -12.78 -22.38
CA THR A 376 -6.78 -13.27 -23.68
C THR A 376 -6.89 -12.14 -24.69
N ALA A 377 -7.45 -11.00 -24.30
CA ALA A 377 -7.56 -9.80 -25.15
C ALA A 377 -6.18 -9.27 -25.58
N ALA A 378 -5.19 -9.28 -24.68
CA ALA A 378 -3.82 -8.84 -24.96
C ALA A 378 -2.97 -9.87 -25.74
N THR A 379 -3.50 -11.06 -26.03
CA THR A 379 -2.76 -12.15 -26.68
C THR A 379 -3.52 -12.72 -27.87
N ALA A 380 -4.35 -13.73 -27.65
CA ALA A 380 -5.06 -14.46 -28.70
C ALA A 380 -6.20 -13.63 -29.33
N GLY A 381 -6.74 -12.66 -28.60
CA GLY A 381 -7.82 -11.79 -29.08
C GLY A 381 -9.07 -12.58 -29.49
N LEU A 382 -9.44 -13.59 -28.71
CA LEU A 382 -10.57 -14.48 -29.02
C LEU A 382 -11.88 -13.68 -29.00
N GLU A 383 -12.51 -13.55 -30.15
CA GLU A 383 -13.82 -12.91 -30.29
C GLU A 383 -14.86 -13.60 -29.41
N TYR A 384 -15.66 -12.81 -28.69
CA TYR A 384 -16.60 -13.29 -27.70
C TYR A 384 -17.90 -13.82 -28.34
N SER A 385 -17.77 -14.81 -29.21
CA SER A 385 -18.87 -15.36 -30.02
C SER A 385 -18.62 -16.82 -30.37
N ALA A 386 -19.69 -17.62 -30.38
CA ALA A 386 -19.65 -19.04 -30.75
C ALA A 386 -18.50 -19.81 -30.05
N GLU A 387 -17.72 -20.59 -30.80
CA GLU A 387 -16.63 -21.41 -30.26
C GLU A 387 -15.47 -20.56 -29.72
N SER A 388 -15.14 -19.42 -30.33
CA SER A 388 -14.08 -18.54 -29.82
C SER A 388 -14.47 -17.89 -28.50
N GLY A 389 -15.76 -17.57 -28.31
CA GLY A 389 -16.29 -17.10 -27.03
C GLY A 389 -16.23 -18.19 -25.97
N GLY A 390 -16.65 -19.41 -26.31
CA GLY A 390 -16.53 -20.55 -25.39
C GLY A 390 -15.08 -20.86 -24.99
N LEU A 391 -14.12 -20.71 -25.91
CA LEU A 391 -12.69 -20.83 -25.59
C LEU A 391 -12.18 -19.66 -24.73
N ASN A 392 -12.70 -18.45 -24.92
CA ASN A 392 -12.36 -17.30 -24.09
C ASN A 392 -12.80 -17.55 -22.63
N GLU A 393 -14.07 -17.92 -22.43
CA GLU A 393 -14.62 -18.31 -21.12
C GLU A 393 -13.83 -19.44 -20.46
N ALA A 394 -13.69 -20.57 -21.17
CA ALA A 394 -13.01 -21.74 -20.62
C ALA A 394 -11.55 -21.45 -20.26
N THR A 395 -10.88 -20.56 -21.00
CA THR A 395 -9.51 -20.14 -20.66
C THR A 395 -9.51 -19.32 -19.37
N SER A 396 -10.46 -18.40 -19.21
CA SER A 396 -10.60 -17.60 -17.99
C SER A 396 -10.92 -18.46 -16.77
N ASP A 397 -11.80 -19.45 -16.89
CA ASP A 397 -12.11 -20.41 -15.81
C ASP A 397 -10.88 -21.23 -15.41
N ILE A 398 -10.20 -21.83 -16.37
CA ILE A 398 -8.99 -22.64 -16.12
C ILE A 398 -7.93 -21.81 -15.39
N MET A 399 -7.75 -20.56 -15.80
CA MET A 399 -6.75 -19.67 -15.20
C MET A 399 -7.20 -19.16 -13.82
N GLY A 400 -8.48 -18.81 -13.64
CA GLY A 400 -9.07 -18.44 -12.35
C GLY A 400 -8.89 -19.54 -11.30
N THR A 401 -9.30 -20.77 -11.62
CA THR A 401 -9.03 -21.95 -10.78
C THR A 401 -7.53 -22.14 -10.53
N SER A 402 -6.69 -22.00 -11.56
CA SER A 402 -5.23 -22.13 -11.39
C SER A 402 -4.65 -21.07 -10.43
N VAL A 403 -5.22 -19.87 -10.39
CA VAL A 403 -4.85 -18.80 -9.45
C VAL A 403 -5.18 -19.20 -8.00
N GLU A 404 -6.34 -19.81 -7.74
CA GLU A 404 -6.68 -20.30 -6.39
C GLU A 404 -5.73 -21.40 -5.93
N PHE A 405 -5.47 -22.39 -6.79
CA PHE A 405 -4.50 -23.44 -6.50
C PHE A 405 -3.10 -22.88 -6.28
N TYR A 406 -2.70 -21.86 -7.04
CA TYR A 406 -1.43 -21.16 -6.85
C TYR A 406 -1.38 -20.40 -5.53
N ALA A 407 -2.46 -19.74 -5.14
CA ALA A 407 -2.56 -19.00 -3.89
C ALA A 407 -2.41 -19.93 -2.69
N ASN A 408 -2.96 -21.15 -2.79
CA ASN A 408 -2.93 -22.16 -1.74
C ASN A 408 -3.39 -21.57 -0.38
N ASN A 409 -4.43 -20.73 -0.43
CA ASN A 409 -4.97 -20.05 0.74
C ASN A 409 -5.89 -21.01 1.50
N PRO A 410 -5.64 -21.30 2.79
CA PRO A 410 -6.47 -22.23 3.55
C PRO A 410 -7.89 -21.73 3.84
N SER A 411 -8.13 -20.42 3.74
CA SER A 411 -9.47 -19.83 3.88
C SER A 411 -10.29 -19.91 2.59
N ASP A 412 -9.60 -20.08 1.46
CA ASP A 412 -10.16 -20.13 0.12
C ASP A 412 -9.41 -21.23 -0.68
N PRO A 413 -9.64 -22.51 -0.34
CA PRO A 413 -8.91 -23.62 -0.93
C PRO A 413 -9.32 -23.78 -2.38
N GLY A 414 -8.36 -23.87 -3.30
CA GLY A 414 -8.66 -24.07 -4.72
C GLY A 414 -9.56 -25.27 -4.95
N ASP A 415 -10.61 -25.04 -5.74
CA ASP A 415 -11.58 -26.05 -6.12
C ASP A 415 -11.78 -26.06 -7.65
N TYR A 416 -12.65 -26.96 -8.11
CA TYR A 416 -12.96 -27.06 -9.53
C TYR A 416 -14.40 -26.59 -9.71
N LEU A 417 -14.60 -25.63 -10.62
CA LEU A 417 -15.89 -25.08 -11.03
C LEU A 417 -16.81 -26.11 -11.69
#